data_AF-B0NMS5-F1
#
_entry.id   AF-B0NMS5-F1
#
_cell.length_a   1.000
_cell.length_b   1.000
_cell.length_c   1.000
_cell.angle_alpha   90.00
_cell.angle_beta   90.00
_cell.angle_gamma   90.00
#
_symmetry.space_group_name_H-M   'P 1'
#
loop_
_entity.id
_entity.type
_entity.pdbx_description
1 polymer ?
#
loop_
_entity_poly.entity_id
_entity_poly.type
_entity_poly.pdbx_seq_one_letter_code
_entity_poly.pdbx_strand_id
1 'polypeptide(L)' 'MARHTFATFALANGVSIESVAKMLGHTNVQMTRHYARVLDRTVIREMSQIKMDFHFSM' A
#
# COMPACT_ATOMS: atom_id res chain seq x y z
N MET A 1 16.51 -3.41 -4.95
CA MET A 1 15.55 -2.29 -4.95
C MET A 1 14.22 -2.58 -5.65
N ALA A 2 14.08 -3.58 -6.54
CA ALA A 2 12.80 -3.86 -7.22
C ALA A 2 11.71 -4.58 -6.39
N ARG A 3 12.09 -5.43 -5.39
CA ARG A 3 11.11 -6.18 -4.58
C ARG A 3 10.14 -5.30 -3.80
N HIS A 4 10.66 -4.24 -3.18
CA HIS A 4 9.84 -3.34 -2.37
C HIS A 4 8.85 -2.58 -3.26
N THR A 5 9.33 -2.04 -4.38
CA THR A 5 8.50 -1.35 -5.37
C THR A 5 7.41 -2.27 -5.94
N PHE A 6 7.77 -3.49 -6.34
CA PHE A 6 6.81 -4.47 -6.85
C PHE A 6 5.74 -4.82 -5.81
N ALA A 7 6.14 -5.09 -4.57
CA ALA A 7 5.21 -5.46 -3.51
C ALA A 7 4.20 -4.34 -3.22
N THR A 8 4.68 -3.09 -3.09
CA THR A 8 3.80 -1.93 -2.90
C THR A 8 2.90 -1.69 -4.11
N PHE A 9 3.42 -1.80 -5.34
CA PHE A 9 2.64 -1.65 -6.57
C PHE A 9 1.54 -2.71 -6.68
N ALA A 10 1.87 -3.99 -6.46
CA ALA A 10 0.90 -5.08 -6.54
C ALA A 10 -0.23 -4.93 -5.51
N LEU A 11 0.13 -4.59 -4.27
CA LEU A 11 -0.87 -4.32 -3.22
C LEU A 11 -1.75 -3.11 -3.56
N ALA A 12 -1.16 -2.03 -4.09
CA ALA A 12 -1.92 -0.85 -4.53
C ALA A 12 -2.89 -1.16 -5.67
N ASN A 13 -2.58 -2.14 -6.53
CA ASN A 13 -3.44 -2.62 -7.60
C ASN A 13 -4.42 -3.72 -7.15
N GLY A 14 -4.61 -3.92 -5.85
CA GLY A 14 -5.63 -4.82 -5.31
C GLY A 14 -5.23 -6.30 -5.29
N VAL A 15 -3.97 -6.64 -5.56
CA VAL A 15 -3.49 -8.03 -5.42
C VAL A 15 -3.44 -8.41 -3.94
N SER A 16 -3.95 -9.61 -3.60
CA SER A 16 -3.97 -10.06 -2.20
C SER A 16 -2.56 -10.21 -1.62
N ILE A 17 -2.42 -9.93 -0.32
CA ILE A 17 -1.13 -10.00 0.37
C ILE A 17 -0.50 -11.40 0.32
N GLU A 18 -1.33 -12.45 0.29
CA GLU A 18 -0.91 -13.84 0.17
C GLU A 18 -0.31 -14.13 -1.22
N SER A 19 -0.94 -13.61 -2.27
CA SER A 19 -0.46 -13.72 -3.65
C SER A 19 0.85 -12.97 -3.83
N VAL A 20 0.95 -11.75 -3.30
CA VAL A 20 2.20 -10.97 -3.31
C VAL A 20 3.30 -11.68 -2.51
N ALA A 21 2.97 -12.26 -1.34
CA ALA A 21 3.92 -13.06 -0.57
C ALA A 21 4.45 -14.26 -1.37
N LYS A 22 3.57 -14.98 -2.07
CA LYS A 22 3.95 -16.11 -2.92
C LYS A 22 4.82 -15.69 -4.11
N MET A 23 4.47 -14.58 -4.79
CA MET A 23 5.27 -14.02 -5.90
C MET A 23 6.67 -13.58 -5.45
N LEU A 24 6.81 -13.14 -4.20
CA LEU A 24 8.10 -12.80 -3.60
C LEU A 24 8.83 -14.04 -3.05
N GLY A 25 8.24 -15.23 -3.05
CA GLY A 25 8.84 -16.41 -2.42
C GLY A 25 8.97 -16.28 -0.90
N HIS A 26 8.08 -15.52 -0.27
CA HIS A 26 8.02 -15.41 1.19
C HIS A 26 7.29 -16.63 1.76
N THR A 27 7.95 -17.37 2.64
CA THR A 27 7.36 -18.48 3.40
C THR A 27 6.40 -18.02 4.48
N ASN A 28 6.43 -16.72 4.83
CA ASN A 28 5.59 -16.11 5.84
C ASN A 28 5.04 -14.76 5.35
N VAL A 29 3.70 -14.63 5.34
CA VAL A 29 2.98 -13.40 4.94
C VAL A 29 3.36 -12.19 5.79
N GLN A 30 3.84 -12.40 7.02
CA GLN A 30 4.36 -11.31 7.89
C GLN A 30 5.48 -10.52 7.21
N MET A 31 6.32 -11.17 6.41
CA MET A 31 7.39 -10.50 5.65
C MET A 31 6.83 -9.50 4.62
N THR A 32 5.62 -9.75 4.11
CA THR A 32 4.93 -8.89 3.13
C THR A 32 4.08 -7.79 3.79
N ARG A 33 3.71 -7.92 5.07
CA ARG A 33 2.83 -6.94 5.75
C ARG A 33 3.44 -5.55 5.89
N HIS A 34 4.76 -5.43 5.91
CA HIS A 34 5.41 -4.12 5.97
C HIS A 34 5.01 -3.24 4.76
N TYR A 35 4.76 -3.84 3.59
CA TYR A 35 4.33 -3.12 2.39
C TYR A 35 2.89 -2.58 2.48
N ALA A 36 1.99 -3.32 3.13
CA ALA A 36 0.59 -2.91 3.29
C ALA A 36 0.46 -1.65 4.17
N ARG A 37 1.28 -1.53 5.23
CA ARG A 37 1.28 -0.35 6.13
C ARG A 37 1.65 0.95 5.41
N VAL A 38 2.45 0.86 4.35
CA VAL A 38 2.84 2.03 3.54
C VAL A 38 1.65 2.52 2.71
N LEU A 39 0.81 1.60 2.22
CA LEU A 39 -0.39 1.92 1.47
C LEU A 39 -1.42 2.64 2.37
N ASP A 40 -1.68 2.13 3.57
CA ASP A 40 -2.63 2.75 4.53
C ASP A 40 -2.25 4.21 4.83
N ARG A 41 -0.96 4.48 5.06
CA ARG A 41 -0.45 5.84 5.29
C ARG A 41 -0.63 6.75 4.08
N THR A 42 -0.51 6.19 2.88
CA THR A 42 -0.69 6.92 1.62
C THR A 42 -2.14 7.32 1.43
N VAL A 43 -3.07 6.37 1.61
CA VAL A 43 -4.53 6.62 1.53
C VAL A 43 -4.98 7.66 2.56
N ILE A 44 -4.51 7.56 3.81
CA ILE A 44 -4.85 8.54 4.86
C ILE A 44 -4.35 9.94 4.50
N ARG A 45 -3.15 10.05 3.93
CA ARG A 45 -2.58 11.33 3.50
C ARG A 45 -3.38 11.95 2.36
N GLU A 46 -3.73 11.16 1.34
CA GLU A 46 -4.53 11.61 0.20
C GLU A 46 -5.93 12.05 0.63
N MET A 47 -6.60 11.27 1.48
CA MET A 47 -7.92 11.63 2.04
C MET A 47 -7.88 12.90 2.91
N SER A 48 -6.76 13.13 3.60
CA SER A 48 -6.58 14.33 4.42
C SER A 48 -6.35 15.58 3.55
N GLN A 49 -5.69 15.45 2.41
CA GLN A 49 -5.54 16.54 1.43
C GLN A 49 -6.88 16.91 0.79
N ILE A 50 -7.68 15.91 0.39
CA ILE A 50 -9.03 16.15 -0.15
C ILE A 50 -9.91 16.92 0.86
N LYS A 51 -9.84 16.59 2.16
CA LYS A 51 -10.58 17.32 3.20
C LYS A 51 -10.15 18.79 3.34
N MET A 52 -8.88 19.11 3.13
CA MET A 52 -8.36 20.47 3.20
C MET A 52 -8.88 21.31 2.02
N ASP A 53 -8.89 20.73 0.82
CA ASP A 53 -9.37 21.41 -0.39
C ASP A 53 -10.88 21.69 -0.32
N PHE A 54 -11.67 20.76 0.23
CA PHE A 54 -13.11 20.98 0.49
C PHE A 54 -13.36 22.09 1.52
N HIS A 55 -12.46 22.30 2.49
CA HIS A 55 -12.62 23.35 3.50
C HIS A 55 -12.29 24.75 2.94
N PHE A 56 -11.44 24.84 1.92
CA PHE A 56 -11.05 26.13 1.31
C PHE A 56 -12.04 26.61 0.24
N SER A 57 -12.93 25.73 -0.24
CA SER A 57 -13.89 26.02 -1.30
C SER A 57 -15.31 26.37 -0.81
N MET A 58 -15.50 26.58 0.51
CA MET A 58 -16.82 26.89 1.10
C MET A 58 -16.83 28.26 1.78
#